data_AF-A0A439TSL6-F1
#
_entry.id   AF-A0A439TSL6-F1
#
_cell.length_a   1.000
_cell.length_b   1.000
_cell.length_c   1.000
_cell.angle_alpha   90.00
_cell.angle_beta   90.00
_cell.angle_gamma   90.00
#
_symmetry.space_group_name_H-M   'P 1'
#
loop_
_entity.id
_entity.type
_entity.pdbx_description
1 polymer ?
#
loop_
_entity_poly.entity_id
_entity_poly.type
_entity_poly.pdbx_seq_one_letter_code
_entity_poly.pdbx_strand_id
1 'polypeptide(L)'
;MALHFAAGGSATEVASAGFNLVDVQYIDQVNELPDGMKAMVWLNEGEGVTQSFIDKVTPFLGNPKVYGFFLVDEPDPTGQYHTQVDAEDLKAESDWIHARMPDAKT
;
A
#
# COMPACT_ATOMS: atom_id res chain seq x y z
N MET A 1 1.38 -11.73 -16.34
CA MET A 1 2.53 -10.82 -16.45
C MET A 1 3.19 -10.76 -15.08
N ALA A 2 4.52 -10.86 -15.00
CA ALA A 2 5.21 -10.69 -13.71
C ALA A 2 5.21 -9.21 -13.30
N LEU A 3 5.07 -8.93 -12.01
CA LEU A 3 5.23 -7.59 -11.45
C LEU A 3 6.65 -7.44 -10.90
N HIS A 4 7.29 -6.33 -11.22
CA HIS A 4 8.62 -5.94 -10.79
C HIS A 4 8.49 -4.63 -10.02
N PHE A 5 8.80 -4.69 -8.72
CA PHE A 5 8.66 -3.58 -7.80
C PHE A 5 9.90 -2.67 -7.79
N ALA A 6 9.68 -1.36 -7.77
CA ALA A 6 10.68 -0.38 -7.40
C ALA A 6 10.08 0.56 -6.34
N ALA A 7 10.89 0.87 -5.32
CA ALA A 7 10.56 1.85 -4.30
C ALA A 7 11.24 3.20 -4.58
N GLY A 8 10.59 4.32 -4.27
CA GLY A 8 11.22 5.63 -4.14
C GLY A 8 11.55 6.37 -5.46
N GLY A 9 10.72 6.24 -6.49
CA GLY A 9 10.87 6.98 -7.76
C GLY A 9 9.52 7.41 -8.35
N SER A 10 9.52 8.35 -9.30
CA SER A 10 8.28 8.70 -10.01
C SER A 10 7.82 7.54 -10.89
N ALA A 11 6.52 7.47 -11.16
CA ALA A 11 5.94 6.42 -12.03
C ALA A 11 6.63 6.37 -13.41
N THR A 12 6.97 7.53 -13.97
CA THR A 12 7.66 7.64 -15.26
C THR A 12 9.09 7.09 -15.21
N GLU A 13 9.85 7.39 -14.16
CA GLU A 13 11.22 6.87 -13.99
C GLU A 13 11.21 5.36 -13.82
N VAL A 14 10.30 4.85 -12.97
CA VAL A 14 10.15 3.42 -12.70
C VAL A 14 9.73 2.66 -13.96
N ALA A 15 8.77 3.19 -14.73
CA ALA A 15 8.38 2.62 -16.01
C ALA A 15 9.54 2.60 -17.01
N SER A 16 10.29 3.70 -17.10
CA SER A 16 11.43 3.83 -18.02
C SER A 16 12.57 2.87 -17.69
N ALA A 17 12.71 2.51 -16.42
CA ALA A 17 13.65 1.49 -15.94
C ALA A 17 13.17 0.03 -16.19
N GLY A 18 11.95 -0.16 -16.71
CA GLY A 18 11.40 -1.48 -17.04
C GLY A 18 10.62 -2.16 -15.91
N PHE A 19 10.36 -1.46 -14.81
CA PHE A 19 9.51 -1.93 -13.72
C PHE A 19 8.04 -1.58 -13.98
N ASN A 20 7.13 -2.32 -13.35
CA ASN A 20 5.68 -2.18 -13.57
C ASN A 20 4.86 -2.23 -12.27
N LEU A 21 5.52 -2.12 -11.11
CA LEU A 21 4.91 -1.91 -9.81
C LEU A 21 5.71 -0.84 -9.07
N VAL A 22 5.05 0.23 -8.62
CA VAL A 22 5.69 1.38 -7.96
C VAL A 22 4.96 1.71 -6.66
N ASP A 23 5.69 2.17 -5.65
CA ASP A 23 5.10 2.69 -4.44
C ASP A 23 4.51 4.09 -4.65
N VAL A 24 3.32 4.32 -4.09
CA VAL A 24 2.62 5.60 -4.14
C VAL A 24 1.95 5.87 -2.79
N GLN A 25 1.54 7.10 -2.54
CA GLN A 25 0.87 7.48 -1.30
C GLN A 25 -0.56 8.01 -1.53
N TYR A 26 -0.85 8.53 -2.73
CA TYR A 26 -2.10 9.23 -3.02
C TYR A 26 -2.83 8.67 -4.24
N ILE A 27 -4.16 8.78 -4.24
CA ILE A 27 -5.01 8.29 -5.34
C ILE A 27 -4.69 8.97 -6.67
N ASP A 28 -4.28 10.24 -6.65
CA ASP A 28 -3.90 10.98 -7.86
C ASP A 28 -2.69 10.32 -8.55
N GLN A 29 -1.70 9.86 -7.78
CA GLN A 29 -0.55 9.14 -8.32
C GLN A 29 -0.95 7.81 -8.96
N VAL A 30 -1.92 7.09 -8.37
CA VAL A 30 -2.47 5.85 -8.94
C VAL A 30 -3.16 6.13 -10.28
N ASN A 31 -3.93 7.21 -10.34
CA ASN A 31 -4.69 7.58 -11.53
C ASN A 31 -3.75 7.97 -12.68
N GLU A 32 -2.63 8.64 -12.37
CA GLU A 32 -1.59 9.06 -13.30
C GLU A 32 -0.68 7.92 -13.80
N LEU A 33 -0.74 6.71 -13.21
CA LEU A 33 0.13 5.62 -13.62
C LEU A 33 -0.03 5.28 -15.11
N PRO A 34 1.08 5.11 -15.86
CA PRO A 34 1.05 4.60 -17.22
C PRO A 34 0.32 3.26 -17.34
N ASP A 35 -0.18 2.97 -18.54
CA ASP A 35 -0.82 1.69 -18.83
C ASP A 35 0.13 0.51 -18.54
N GLY A 36 -0.41 -0.53 -17.93
CA GLY A 36 0.36 -1.73 -17.56
C GLY A 36 1.10 -1.62 -16.22
N MET A 37 1.20 -0.44 -15.61
CA MET A 37 1.71 -0.30 -14.24
C MET A 37 0.64 -0.59 -13.19
N LYS A 38 1.11 -0.98 -12.01
CA LYS A 38 0.32 -1.11 -10.79
C LYS A 38 0.92 -0.31 -9.64
N ALA A 39 0.09 0.00 -8.66
CA ALA A 39 0.45 0.71 -7.44
C ALA A 39 0.58 -0.22 -6.25
N MET A 40 1.65 -0.07 -5.48
CA MET A 40 1.72 -0.48 -4.08
C MET A 40 1.49 0.77 -3.22
N VAL A 41 0.41 0.83 -2.47
CA VAL A 41 0.04 2.06 -1.73
C VAL A 41 0.67 2.04 -0.34
N TRP A 42 1.59 2.95 -0.06
CA TRP A 42 2.15 3.10 1.28
C TRP A 42 1.18 3.86 2.19
N LEU A 43 0.69 3.18 3.23
CA LEU A 43 -0.24 3.74 4.20
C LEU A 43 0.48 4.38 5.38
N ASN A 44 1.56 3.81 5.91
CA ASN A 44 2.14 4.29 7.17
C ASN A 44 1.11 4.34 8.32
N GLU A 45 0.32 3.28 8.45
CA GLU A 45 -0.70 3.07 9.49
C GLU A 45 -0.37 1.77 10.24
N GLY A 46 -0.63 1.74 11.54
CA GLY A 46 -0.42 0.56 12.39
C GLY A 46 -1.14 0.67 13.74
N GLU A 47 -2.17 1.50 13.81
CA GLU A 47 -2.97 1.76 15.02
C GLU A 47 -4.36 1.10 14.93
N GLY A 48 -4.52 0.17 13.99
CA GLY A 48 -5.74 -0.58 13.76
C GLY A 48 -6.69 0.14 12.81
N VAL A 49 -7.91 -0.36 12.72
CA VAL A 49 -8.95 0.17 11.82
C VAL A 49 -9.57 1.46 12.38
N THR A 50 -8.76 2.51 12.47
CA THR A 50 -9.18 3.84 12.89
C THR A 50 -9.92 4.57 11.76
N GLN A 51 -10.57 5.69 12.08
CA GLN A 51 -11.18 6.52 11.03
C GLN A 51 -10.12 7.08 10.07
N SER A 52 -8.91 7.41 10.57
CA SER A 52 -7.78 7.85 9.74
C SER A 52 -7.41 6.78 8.71
N PHE A 53 -7.24 5.53 9.16
CA PHE A 53 -6.98 4.40 8.29
C PHE A 53 -8.08 4.22 7.23
N ILE A 54 -9.35 4.26 7.65
CA ILE A 54 -10.49 4.12 6.73
C ILE A 54 -10.48 5.24 5.68
N ASP A 55 -10.31 6.49 6.09
CA ASP A 55 -10.31 7.66 5.20
C ASP A 55 -9.15 7.59 4.21
N LYS A 56 -8.00 7.03 4.63
CA LYS A 56 -6.82 6.85 3.80
C LYS A 56 -6.99 5.72 2.77
N VAL A 57 -7.58 4.59 3.14
CA VAL A 57 -7.75 3.43 2.25
C VAL A 57 -8.94 3.61 1.29
N THR A 58 -10.02 4.25 1.75
CA THR A 58 -11.28 4.36 1.00
C THR A 58 -11.13 4.86 -0.44
N PRO A 59 -10.30 5.89 -0.76
CA PRO A 59 -10.11 6.37 -2.12
C PRO A 59 -9.56 5.32 -3.10
N PHE A 60 -8.87 4.30 -2.61
CA PHE A 60 -8.22 3.27 -3.43
C PHE A 60 -9.14 2.08 -3.74
N LEU A 61 -10.26 1.95 -3.02
CA LEU A 61 -11.13 0.78 -3.11
C LEU A 61 -11.69 0.60 -4.53
N GLY A 62 -11.53 -0.60 -5.07
CA GLY A 62 -12.01 -0.96 -6.40
C GLY A 62 -11.20 -0.39 -7.57
N ASN A 63 -10.14 0.38 -7.31
CA ASN A 63 -9.28 0.89 -8.39
C ASN A 63 -8.43 -0.27 -8.97
N PRO A 64 -8.60 -0.63 -10.25
CA PRO A 64 -7.91 -1.77 -10.83
C PRO A 64 -6.40 -1.58 -10.94
N LYS A 65 -5.88 -0.35 -10.83
CA LYS A 65 -4.44 -0.07 -10.83
C LYS A 65 -3.78 -0.35 -9.47
N VAL A 66 -4.56 -0.52 -8.40
CA VAL A 66 -4.02 -0.87 -7.07
C VAL A 66 -3.73 -2.36 -7.02
N TYR A 67 -2.48 -2.72 -6.73
CA TYR A 67 -2.05 -4.09 -6.49
C TYR A 67 -2.14 -4.46 -5.01
N GLY A 68 -1.83 -3.52 -4.12
CA GLY A 68 -1.84 -3.75 -2.69
C GLY A 68 -1.46 -2.52 -1.89
N PHE A 69 -1.29 -2.73 -0.60
CA PHE A 69 -1.00 -1.73 0.40
C PHE A 69 0.21 -2.17 1.22
N PHE A 70 1.11 -1.24 1.51
CA PHE A 70 2.17 -1.42 2.49
C PHE A 70 1.72 -0.70 3.77
N LEU A 71 1.35 -1.47 4.79
CA LEU A 71 0.68 -0.95 5.99
C LEU A 71 1.61 0.00 6.75
N VAL A 72 2.77 -0.48 7.19
CA VAL A 72 3.78 0.29 7.90
C VAL A 72 5.17 -0.22 7.56
N ASP A 73 6.16 0.68 7.62
CA ASP A 73 7.56 0.32 7.47
C ASP A 73 8.13 -0.24 8.78
N GLU A 74 8.88 -1.33 8.67
CA GLU A 74 9.56 -2.00 9.79
C GLU A 74 8.69 -2.17 11.07
N PRO A 75 7.50 -2.82 11.00
CA PRO A 75 6.65 -3.00 12.17
C PRO A 75 7.39 -3.77 13.27
N ASP A 76 7.41 -3.20 14.47
CA ASP A 76 8.05 -3.80 15.64
C ASP A 76 7.02 -4.08 16.75
N PRO A 77 6.51 -5.33 16.86
CA PRO A 77 5.59 -5.71 17.93
C PRO A 77 6.19 -5.64 19.34
N THR A 78 7.52 -5.51 19.45
CA THR A 78 8.22 -5.44 20.74
C THR A 78 8.51 -4.02 21.20
N GLY A 79 8.49 -3.06 20.26
CA GLY A 79 8.91 -1.67 20.49
C GLY A 79 10.39 -1.52 20.89
N GLN A 80 11.22 -2.55 20.68
CA GLN A 80 12.62 -2.56 21.11
C GLN A 80 13.53 -1.79 20.15
N TYR A 81 13.23 -1.82 18.86
CA TYR A 81 14.07 -1.27 17.79
C TYR A 81 13.39 -0.10 17.07
N HIS A 82 12.06 -0.13 16.97
CA HIS A 82 11.25 0.90 16.32
C HIS A 82 10.04 1.29 17.16
N THR A 83 9.20 2.21 16.67
CA THR A 83 7.90 2.51 17.28
C THR A 83 7.10 1.21 17.40
N GLN A 84 6.54 0.94 18.58
CA GLN A 84 5.74 -0.26 18.77
C GLN A 84 4.51 -0.22 17.85
N VAL A 85 4.28 -1.34 17.16
CA VAL A 85 3.08 -1.57 16.35
C VAL A 85 2.46 -2.89 16.80
N ASP A 86 1.24 -2.84 17.32
CA ASP A 86 0.59 -4.03 17.85
C ASP A 86 0.22 -5.00 16.70
N ALA A 87 0.59 -6.27 16.86
CA ALA A 87 0.36 -7.28 15.83
C ALA A 87 -1.14 -7.52 15.55
N GLU A 88 -2.00 -7.32 16.56
CA GLU A 88 -3.46 -7.41 16.41
C GLU A 88 -4.01 -6.27 15.55
N ASP A 89 -3.45 -5.07 15.67
CA ASP A 89 -3.85 -3.89 14.90
C ASP A 89 -3.48 -4.03 13.42
N LEU A 90 -2.24 -4.45 13.11
CA LEU A 90 -1.82 -4.74 11.73
C LEU A 90 -2.67 -5.83 11.08
N LYS A 91 -3.00 -6.88 11.85
CA LYS A 91 -3.89 -7.92 11.37
C LYS A 91 -5.29 -7.36 11.08
N ALA A 92 -5.82 -6.51 11.96
CA ALA A 92 -7.14 -5.91 11.77
C ALA A 92 -7.22 -5.01 10.53
N GLU A 93 -6.16 -4.22 10.28
CA GLU A 93 -6.03 -3.41 9.07
C GLU A 93 -5.99 -4.27 7.80
N SER A 94 -5.13 -5.31 7.78
CA SER A 94 -5.05 -6.26 6.67
C SER A 94 -6.38 -6.96 6.40
N ASP A 95 -7.06 -7.47 7.44
CA ASP A 95 -8.36 -8.12 7.32
C ASP A 95 -9.43 -7.16 6.77
N TRP A 96 -9.42 -5.89 7.22
CA TRP A 96 -10.37 -4.89 6.76
C TRP A 96 -10.20 -4.57 5.27
N ILE A 97 -8.95 -4.49 4.80
CA ILE A 97 -8.61 -4.33 3.38
C ILE A 97 -9.11 -5.55 2.60
N HIS A 98 -8.75 -6.77 2.99
CA HIS A 98 -9.14 -7.98 2.27
C HIS A 98 -10.65 -8.23 2.26
N ALA A 99 -11.39 -7.77 3.28
CA ALA A 99 -12.86 -7.82 3.27
C ALA A 99 -13.49 -6.94 2.17
N ARG A 100 -12.78 -5.94 1.64
CA ARG A 100 -13.26 -4.97 0.63
C ARG A 100 -12.52 -5.06 -0.70
N MET A 101 -11.28 -5.52 -0.69
CA MET A 101 -10.42 -5.81 -1.83
C MET A 101 -9.76 -7.18 -1.63
N PRO A 102 -10.48 -8.28 -1.88
CA PRO A 102 -9.99 -9.64 -1.59
C PRO A 102 -8.67 -10.01 -2.28
N ASP A 103 -8.38 -9.39 -3.42
CA ASP A 103 -7.19 -9.67 -4.22
C ASP A 103 -5.99 -8.74 -3.91
N ALA A 104 -6.18 -7.73 -3.05
CA ALA A 104 -5.10 -6.83 -2.66
C ALA A 104 -3.98 -7.59 -1.93
N LYS A 105 -2.75 -7.11 -2.04
CA LYS A 105 -1.65 -7.53 -1.16
C LYS A 105 -1.53 -6.61 0.04
N THR A 106 -1.21 -7.17 1.19
CA THR A 106 -0.81 -6.47 2.43
C THR A 106 0.32 -7.21 3.09
#